data_AF-A0A6J7D1I6-F1
#
_entry.id   AF-A0A6J7D1I6-F1
#
_cell.length_a   1.000
_cell.length_b   1.000
_cell.length_c   1.000
_cell.angle_alpha   90.00
_cell.angle_beta   90.00
_cell.angle_gamma   90.00
#
_symmetry.space_group_name_H-M   'P 1'
#
loop_
_entity.id
_entity.type
_entity.pdbx_description
1 polymer ?
#
loop_
_entity_poly.entity_id
_entity_poly.type
_entity_poly.pdbx_seq_one_letter_code
_entity_poly.pdbx_strand_id
1 'polypeptide(L)' 'MFGDLIEDGNLVIPHPRAHERSFVLVPWLSIDPDATIPGRGPVRDLPAAVPA' A
#
# COMPACT_ATOMS: atom_id res chain seq x y z
N MET A 1 -5.57 -9.26 4.98
CA MET A 1 -4.53 -8.68 4.10
C MET A 1 -3.56 -9.80 3.74
N PHE A 2 -3.18 -9.98 2.47
CA PHE A 2 -2.12 -10.94 2.13
C PHE A 2 -0.83 -10.43 2.80
N GLY A 3 -0.35 -11.14 3.82
CA GLY A 3 0.79 -10.74 4.64
C GLY A 3 2.14 -11.04 3.99
N ASP A 4 2.14 -11.82 2.91
CA ASP A 4 3.35 -12.33 2.29
C ASP A 4 3.70 -11.55 1.03
N LEU A 5 4.97 -11.19 0.92
CA LEU A 5 5.56 -10.72 -0.33
C LEU A 5 5.57 -11.90 -1.32
N ILE A 6 4.91 -11.73 -2.45
CA ILE A 6 4.89 -12.69 -3.55
C ILE A 6 5.61 -12.06 -4.73
N GLU A 7 6.67 -12.72 -5.19
CA GLU A 7 7.37 -12.42 -6.44
C GLU A 7 7.37 -13.70 -7.31
N ASP A 8 6.64 -13.66 -8.43
CA ASP A 8 6.55 -14.80 -9.37
C ASP A 8 6.57 -14.28 -10.82
N GLY A 9 7.70 -14.45 -11.49
CA GLY A 9 7.92 -13.92 -12.84
C GLY A 9 7.71 -12.41 -12.89
N ASN A 10 6.62 -11.98 -13.51
CA ASN A 10 6.23 -10.57 -13.64
C ASN A 10 5.20 -10.12 -12.59
N LEU A 11 4.81 -10.98 -11.65
CA LEU A 11 3.86 -10.68 -10.58
C LEU A 11 4.60 -10.25 -9.30
N VAL A 12 4.25 -9.08 -8.76
CA VAL A 12 4.74 -8.59 -7.47
C VAL A 12 3.57 -8.12 -6.62
N ILE A 13 3.38 -8.76 -5.46
CA ILE A 13 2.34 -8.43 -4.49
C ILE A 13 2.96 -8.26 -3.09
N PRO A 14 2.65 -7.17 -2.38
CA PRO A 14 1.86 -6.02 -2.84
C PRO A 14 2.60 -5.24 -3.93
N HIS A 15 1.84 -4.52 -4.77
CA HIS A 15 2.44 -3.73 -5.85
C HIS A 15 3.48 -2.75 -5.28
N PRO A 16 4.72 -2.69 -5.82
CA PRO A 16 5.84 -1.95 -5.21
C PRO A 16 5.53 -0.48 -4.91
N ARG A 17 4.71 0.13 -5.77
CA ARG A 17 4.31 1.55 -5.71
C ARG A 17 2.89 1.77 -5.17
N ALA A 18 2.26 0.77 -4.53
CA ALA A 18 0.93 0.93 -3.95
C ALA A 18 0.89 2.09 -2.93
N HIS A 19 1.95 2.21 -2.14
CA HIS A 19 2.16 3.26 -1.14
C HIS A 19 2.30 4.68 -1.72
N GLU A 20 2.40 4.84 -3.04
CA GLU A 20 2.48 6.15 -3.71
C GLU A 20 1.14 6.57 -4.32
N ARG A 21 0.11 5.72 -4.28
CA ARG A 21 -1.12 5.92 -5.06
C ARG A 21 -2.26 6.33 -4.14
N SER A 22 -2.67 7.59 -4.22
CA SER A 22 -3.80 8.11 -3.41
C SER A 22 -5.11 7.34 -3.62
N PHE A 23 -5.42 6.90 -4.84
CA PHE A 23 -6.61 6.07 -5.08
C PHE A 23 -6.52 4.65 -4.50
N VAL A 24 -5.33 4.22 -4.04
CA VAL A 24 -5.14 2.99 -3.27
C VAL A 24 -5.23 3.30 -1.78
N LEU A 25 -4.53 4.34 -1.32
CA LEU A 25 -4.42 4.67 0.11
C LEU A 25 -5.71 5.27 0.68
N VAL A 26 -6.41 6.16 -0.04
CA VAL A 26 -7.61 6.84 0.46
C VAL A 26 -8.76 5.87 0.80
N PRO A 27 -9.13 4.91 -0.08
CA PRO A 27 -10.12 3.90 0.28
C PRO A 27 -9.66 3.04 1.47
N TRP A 28 -8.36 2.72 1.53
CA TRP A 28 -7.81 1.89 2.59
C TRP A 28 -7.86 2.57 3.95
N LEU A 29 -7.47 3.84 4.03
CA LEU A 29 -7.59 4.69 5.22
C LEU A 29 -9.01 4.73 5.78
N SER A 30 -10.01 4.70 4.89
CA SER A 30 -11.42 4.75 5.29
C SER A 30 -11.94 3.44 5.90
N ILE A 31 -11.26 2.31 5.61
CA ILE A 31 -11.66 0.98 6.06
C ILE A 31 -10.82 0.53 7.27
N ASP A 32 -9.50 0.64 7.15
CA ASP A 32 -8.53 0.22 8.17
C ASP A 32 -7.25 1.08 8.08
N PRO A 33 -7.13 2.15 8.88
CA PRO A 33 -5.97 3.03 8.89
C PRO A 33 -4.71 2.39 9.50
N ASP A 34 -4.87 1.32 10.27
CA ASP A 34 -3.80 0.66 11.01
C ASP A 34 -3.21 -0.52 10.22
N ALA A 35 -3.83 -0.87 9.08
CA ALA A 35 -3.30 -1.83 8.12
C ALA A 35 -1.86 -1.47 7.72
N THR A 36 -0.97 -2.46 7.70
CA THR A 36 0.47 -2.26 7.45
C THR A 36 0.87 -2.73 6.07
N ILE A 37 1.53 -1.88 5.28
CA ILE A 37 2.21 -2.30 4.06
C ILE A 37 3.60 -2.84 4.44
N PRO A 38 3.96 -4.08 4.06
CA PRO A 38 5.28 -4.64 4.30
C PRO A 38 6.41 -3.70 3.87
N GLY A 39 7.36 -3.46 4.77
CA GLY A 39 8.51 -2.58 4.53
C GLY A 39 8.21 -1.07 4.54
N ARG A 40 6.95 -0.64 4.74
CA ARG A 40 6.56 0.78 4.76
C ARG A 40 5.87 1.22 6.04
N GLY A 41 5.22 0.30 6.76
CA GLY A 41 4.50 0.61 8.00
C GLY A 41 3.00 0.83 7.77
N PRO A 42 2.28 1.45 8.74
CA PRO A 42 0.84 1.58 8.69
C PRO A 42 0.39 2.60 7.64
N VAL A 43 -0.77 2.36 7.02
CA VAL A 43 -1.32 3.18 5.94
C VAL A 43 -1.53 4.63 6.36
N ARG A 44 -1.90 4.90 7.62
CA ARG A 44 -2.04 6.26 8.18
C ARG A 44 -0.78 7.12 8.13
N ASP A 45 0.41 6.51 8.11
CA ASP A 45 1.68 7.22 8.10
C ASP A 45 2.20 7.44 6.67
N LEU A 46 1.51 6.89 5.66
CA LEU A 46 1.92 6.99 4.27
C LEU A 46 1.40 8.29 3.63
N PRO A 47 2.24 9.01 2.88
CA PRO A 47 1.78 10.18 2.15
C PRO A 47 0.80 9.76 1.06
N ALA A 48 -0.44 10.24 1.13
CA ALA A 48 -1.36 10.21 0.00
C ALA A 48 -0.77 11.13 -1.09
N ALA A 49 0.03 10.57 -2.01
CA ALA A 49 0.73 11.37 -2.99
C ALA A 49 -0.27 12.14 -3.88
N VAL A 50 -0.15 13.47 -3.88
CA VAL A 50 -0.77 14.32 -4.89
C VAL A 50 0.21 14.37 -6.06
N PRO A 51 -0.13 13.83 -7.25
CA PRO A 51 0.71 14.06 -8.42
C PRO A 51 0.76 15.56 -8.73
N ALA A 52 1.95 16.05 -9.10
CA ALA A 52 2.20 17.42 -9.55
C ALA A 52 1.48 17.73 -10.88
#